data_AF-A0A7W0GSB1-F1
#
_entry.id   AF-A0A7W0GSB1-F1
#
_cell.length_a   1.000
_cell.length_b   1.000
_cell.length_c   1.000
_cell.angle_alpha   90.00
_cell.angle_beta   90.00
_cell.angle_gamma   90.00
#
_symmetry.space_group_name_H-M   'P 1'
#
loop_
_entity.id
_entity.type
_entity.pdbx_description
1 polymer ?
#
loop_
_entity_poly.entity_id
_entity_poly.type
_entity_poly.pdbx_seq_one_letter_code
_entity_poly.pdbx_strand_id
1 'polypeptide(L)'
;MKRFVPLVLAILLVVAALTPGSSGEVYGQSAGLVSSVLNRMERNRQSLKSLRAGISMEKYNAQLRDAERYNGTVVYMPSSGREAAVRIEWRSPQHEIL
;
A
#
# COMPACT_ATOMS: atom_id res chain seq x y z
N MET A 1 41.47 17.94 -47.50
CA MET A 1 40.41 18.30 -46.54
C MET A 1 39.63 17.09 -45.99
N LYS A 2 40.23 15.88 -45.87
CA LYS A 2 39.52 14.65 -45.42
C LYS A 2 39.86 14.20 -43.99
N ARG A 3 40.74 14.93 -43.28
CA ARG A 3 41.19 14.60 -41.91
C ARG A 3 40.44 15.35 -40.79
N PHE A 4 39.60 16.32 -41.15
CA PHE A 4 38.82 17.11 -40.18
C PHE A 4 37.45 16.50 -39.87
N VAL A 5 36.93 15.63 -40.74
CA VAL A 5 35.67 14.90 -40.55
C VAL A 5 35.65 14.07 -39.26
N PRO A 6 36.67 13.25 -38.92
CA PRO A 6 36.63 12.47 -37.68
C PRO A 6 36.73 13.35 -36.42
N LEU A 7 37.40 14.51 -36.51
CA LEU A 7 37.58 15.42 -35.38
C LEU A 7 36.29 16.20 -35.07
N VAL A 8 35.57 16.64 -36.10
CA VAL A 8 34.24 17.26 -35.94
C VAL A 8 33.23 16.26 -35.37
N LEU A 9 33.27 15.00 -35.81
CA LEU A 9 32.40 13.95 -35.29
C LEU A 9 32.70 13.64 -33.81
N ALA A 10 33.97 13.59 -33.43
CA ALA A 10 34.38 13.37 -32.04
C ALA A 10 33.94 14.52 -31.13
N ILE A 11 34.04 15.77 -31.60
CA ILE A 11 33.59 16.95 -30.84
C ILE A 11 32.07 16.93 -30.68
N LEU A 12 31.30 16.62 -31.73
CA LEU A 12 29.85 16.50 -31.65
C LEU A 12 29.39 15.42 -30.66
N LEU A 13 30.12 14.30 -30.58
CA LEU A 13 29.81 13.21 -29.66
C LEU A 13 30.08 13.58 -28.20
N VAL A 14 31.16 14.35 -27.94
CA VAL A 14 31.47 14.88 -26.61
C VAL A 14 30.45 15.95 -26.19
N VAL A 15 30.02 16.82 -27.10
CA VAL A 15 28.99 17.83 -26.83
C VAL A 15 27.63 17.18 -26.54
N ALA A 16 27.28 16.10 -27.24
CA ALA A 16 26.05 15.34 -26.98
C ALA A 16 26.08 14.59 -25.63
N ALA A 17 27.27 14.24 -25.11
CA ALA A 17 27.41 13.62 -23.80
C ALA A 17 27.34 14.62 -22.62
N LEU A 18 27.50 15.92 -22.90
CA LEU A 18 27.50 17.00 -21.92
C LEU A 18 26.16 17.73 -21.81
N THR A 19 25.17 17.40 -22.65
CA THR A 19 23.82 17.95 -22.49
C THR A 19 23.12 17.23 -21.34
N PRO A 20 22.71 17.94 -20.28
CA PRO A 20 21.84 17.33 -19.27
C PRO A 20 20.51 17.00 -19.97
N GLY A 21 20.29 15.72 -20.24
CA GLY A 21 18.98 15.22 -20.63
C GLY A 21 17.99 15.69 -19.58
N SER A 22 17.00 16.49 -19.98
CA SER A 22 15.89 16.82 -19.10
C SER A 22 15.28 15.51 -18.63
N SER A 23 15.39 15.24 -17.34
CA SER A 23 14.65 14.15 -16.71
C SER A 23 13.19 14.54 -16.83
N GLY A 24 12.53 14.04 -17.88
CA GLY A 24 11.08 14.11 -18.03
C GLY A 24 10.45 13.68 -16.71
N GLU A 25 9.51 14.49 -16.23
CA GLU A 25 8.84 14.26 -14.96
C GLU A 25 8.34 12.81 -14.91
N VAL A 26 8.98 12.03 -14.06
CA VAL A 26 8.61 10.64 -13.83
C VAL A 26 7.27 10.68 -13.12
N TYR A 27 6.18 10.35 -13.82
CA TYR A 27 4.82 10.12 -13.29
C TYR A 27 4.76 8.90 -12.34
N GLY A 28 5.79 8.68 -11.52
CA GLY A 28 5.95 7.56 -10.59
C GLY A 28 5.40 7.83 -9.18
N GLN A 29 4.75 8.99 -8.97
CA GLN A 29 4.17 9.33 -7.66
C GLN A 29 3.10 8.33 -7.22
N SER A 30 2.34 7.73 -8.14
CA SER A 30 1.32 6.72 -7.81
C SER A 30 1.91 5.44 -7.21
N ALA A 31 3.01 4.91 -7.78
CA ALA A 31 3.69 3.72 -7.28
C ALA A 31 4.43 3.98 -5.95
N GLY A 32 5.07 5.15 -5.81
CA GLY A 32 5.76 5.55 -4.58
C GLY A 32 4.81 5.77 -3.40
N LEU A 33 3.62 6.32 -3.65
CA LEU A 33 2.61 6.53 -2.62
C LEU A 33 2.08 5.21 -2.06
N VAL A 34 1.74 4.24 -2.92
CA VAL A 34 1.28 2.91 -2.47
C VAL A 34 2.36 2.20 -1.66
N SER A 35 3.61 2.22 -2.13
CA SER A 35 4.74 1.64 -1.40
C SER A 35 4.92 2.29 -0.01
N SER A 36 4.79 3.61 0.09
CA SER A 36 4.90 4.33 1.36
C SER A 36 3.80 3.96 2.36
N VAL A 37 2.57 3.73 1.88
CA VAL A 37 1.44 3.30 2.72
C VAL A 37 1.67 1.87 3.21
N LEU A 38 2.04 0.95 2.32
CA LEU A 38 2.34 -0.44 2.69
C LEU A 38 3.49 -0.52 3.71
N ASN A 39 4.55 0.26 3.52
CA ASN A 39 5.67 0.32 4.48
C ASN A 39 5.27 0.91 5.84
N ARG A 40 4.29 1.83 5.89
CA ARG A 40 3.74 2.33 7.15
C ARG A 40 2.85 1.29 7.83
N MET A 41 2.00 0.60 7.06
CA MET A 41 1.16 -0.48 7.58
C MET A 41 2.01 -1.63 8.15
N GLU A 42 3.07 -2.03 7.46
CA GLU A 42 3.96 -3.10 7.92
C GLU A 42 4.71 -2.70 9.19
N ARG A 43 5.21 -1.45 9.29
CA ARG A 43 5.83 -0.95 10.53
C ARG A 43 4.84 -0.89 11.69
N ASN A 44 3.61 -0.47 11.44
CA ASN A 44 2.55 -0.45 12.45
C ASN A 44 2.20 -1.88 12.91
N ARG A 45 2.11 -2.83 11.97
CA ARG A 45 1.89 -4.25 12.28
C ARG A 45 3.02 -4.83 13.14
N GLN A 46 4.28 -4.58 12.79
CA GLN A 46 5.44 -5.09 13.52
C GLN A 46 5.57 -4.53 14.94
N SER A 47 5.16 -3.27 15.15
CA SER A 47 5.22 -2.62 16.46
C SER A 47 4.02 -2.94 17.36
N LEU A 48 2.93 -3.44 16.79
CA LEU A 48 1.73 -3.80 17.54
C LEU A 48 1.97 -5.07 18.37
N LYS A 49 1.82 -4.99 19.69
CA LYS A 49 2.00 -6.14 20.61
C LYS A 49 0.72 -6.95 20.83
N SER A 50 -0.40 -6.24 20.92
CA SER A 50 -1.76 -6.79 20.96
C SER A 50 -2.72 -5.65 20.67
N LEU A 51 -3.94 -5.98 20.25
CA LEU A 51 -5.02 -5.00 20.10
C LEU A 51 -6.31 -5.62 20.61
N ARG A 52 -7.02 -4.89 21.48
CA ARG A 52 -8.39 -5.19 21.87
C ARG A 52 -9.25 -3.96 21.63
N ALA A 53 -10.32 -4.10 20.86
CA ALA A 53 -11.17 -2.97 20.51
C ALA A 53 -12.64 -3.39 20.38
N GLY A 54 -13.56 -2.49 20.70
CA GLY A 54 -14.96 -2.62 20.29
C GLY A 54 -15.09 -2.37 18.78
N ILE A 55 -15.91 -3.17 18.10
CA ILE A 55 -16.15 -3.03 16.66
C ILE A 55 -17.64 -2.94 16.37
N SER A 56 -17.98 -2.12 15.37
CA SER A 56 -19.29 -2.06 14.73
C SER A 56 -19.06 -2.33 13.24
N MET A 57 -19.82 -3.25 12.67
CA MET A 57 -19.73 -3.65 11.25
C MET A 57 -21.10 -3.52 10.61
N GLU A 58 -21.13 -2.96 9.40
CA GLU A 58 -22.33 -2.89 8.57
C GLU A 58 -22.08 -3.70 7.29
N LYS A 59 -22.95 -4.69 7.03
CA LYS A 59 -22.92 -5.52 5.84
C LYS A 59 -24.09 -5.12 4.94
N TYR A 60 -23.78 -4.43 3.86
CA TYR A 60 -24.78 -3.95 2.90
C TYR A 60 -24.97 -4.94 1.75
N ASN A 61 -26.22 -5.31 1.48
CA ASN A 61 -26.63 -6.09 0.32
C ASN A 61 -27.27 -5.18 -0.74
N ALA A 62 -26.53 -4.92 -1.83
CA ALA A 62 -26.98 -4.02 -2.89
C ALA A 62 -28.18 -4.55 -3.69
N GLN A 63 -28.40 -5.86 -3.74
CA GLN A 63 -29.52 -6.47 -4.47
C GLN A 63 -30.83 -6.28 -3.71
N LEU A 64 -30.78 -6.45 -2.38
CA LEU A 64 -31.94 -6.29 -1.49
C LEU A 64 -32.12 -4.84 -1.00
N ARG A 65 -31.12 -3.97 -1.24
CA ARG A 65 -31.04 -2.60 -0.72
C ARG A 65 -31.16 -2.54 0.81
N ASP A 66 -30.56 -3.52 1.48
CA ASP A 66 -30.68 -3.71 2.92
C ASP A 66 -29.32 -3.83 3.59
N ALA A 67 -29.25 -3.50 4.88
CA ALA A 67 -28.02 -3.47 5.67
C ALA A 67 -28.19 -4.19 7.01
N GLU A 68 -27.30 -5.14 7.28
CA GLU A 68 -27.21 -5.82 8.57
C GLU A 68 -26.12 -5.18 9.42
N ARG A 69 -26.40 -4.95 10.70
CA ARG A 69 -25.46 -4.33 11.65
C ARG A 69 -25.03 -5.30 12.73
N TYR A 70 -23.73 -5.36 12.95
CA TYR A 70 -23.08 -6.24 13.91
C TYR A 70 -22.27 -5.41 14.89
N ASN A 71 -22.32 -5.77 16.17
CA ASN A 71 -21.52 -5.13 17.22
C ASN A 71 -20.77 -6.19 18.00
N GLY A 72 -19.51 -5.93 18.33
CA GLY A 72 -18.66 -6.93 18.96
C GLY A 72 -17.35 -6.39 19.54
N THR A 73 -16.45 -7.31 19.84
CA THR A 73 -15.08 -7.02 20.29
C THR A 73 -14.11 -7.81 19.42
N VAL A 74 -13.03 -7.16 18.97
CA VAL A 74 -11.91 -7.82 18.29
C VAL A 74 -10.72 -7.93 19.24
N VAL A 75 -10.04 -9.06 19.18
CA VAL A 75 -8.75 -9.29 19.84
C VAL A 75 -7.76 -9.75 18.78
N TYR A 76 -6.63 -9.05 18.68
CA TYR A 76 -5.52 -9.36 17.81
C TYR A 76 -4.29 -9.65 18.68
N MET A 77 -3.65 -10.77 18.38
CA MET A 77 -2.43 -11.21 19.04
C MET A 77 -1.43 -11.66 17.97
N PRO A 78 -0.36 -10.89 17.73
CA PRO A 78 0.68 -11.25 16.77
C PRO A 78 1.43 -12.49 17.24
N SER A 79 1.81 -13.36 16.29
CA SER A 79 2.72 -14.48 16.54
C SER A 79 4.08 -14.22 15.90
N SER A 80 4.99 -15.20 15.91
CA SER A 80 6.30 -15.06 15.26
C SER A 80 6.14 -14.80 13.76
N GLY A 81 6.75 -13.73 13.25
CA GLY A 81 6.78 -13.41 11.83
C GLY A 81 5.61 -12.56 11.33
N ARG A 82 4.89 -13.04 10.31
CA ARG A 82 3.76 -12.34 9.67
C ARG A 82 2.39 -12.85 10.09
N GLU A 83 2.37 -13.91 10.89
CA GLU A 83 1.14 -14.52 11.37
C GLU A 83 0.59 -13.77 12.59
N ALA A 84 -0.73 -13.88 12.79
CA ALA A 84 -1.42 -13.34 13.94
C ALA A 84 -2.72 -14.11 14.20
N ALA A 85 -3.03 -14.33 15.47
CA ALA A 85 -4.33 -14.80 15.89
C ALA A 85 -5.29 -13.61 15.99
N VAL A 86 -6.41 -13.70 15.28
CA VAL A 86 -7.49 -12.71 15.33
C VAL A 86 -8.77 -13.39 15.75
N ARG A 87 -9.39 -12.88 16.81
CA ARG A 87 -10.68 -13.36 17.31
C ARG A 87 -11.67 -12.22 17.31
N ILE A 88 -12.86 -12.48 16.77
CA ILE A 88 -13.98 -11.56 16.81
C ILE A 88 -15.09 -12.21 17.62
N GLU A 89 -15.59 -11.47 18.61
CA GLU A 89 -16.71 -11.88 19.45
C GLU A 89 -17.88 -10.94 19.21
N TRP A 90 -18.91 -11.44 18.54
CA TRP A 90 -20.14 -10.69 18.29
C TRP A 90 -21.05 -10.71 19.52
N ARG A 91 -21.62 -9.55 19.85
CA ARG A 91 -22.64 -9.39 20.88
C ARG A 91 -24.03 -9.17 20.29
N SER A 92 -24.09 -8.67 19.04
CA SER A 92 -25.31 -8.42 18.29
C SER A 92 -25.05 -8.69 16.80
N PRO A 93 -26.01 -9.28 16.06
CA PRO A 93 -27.28 -9.84 16.55
C PRO A 93 -27.03 -11.05 17.47
N GLN A 94 -27.91 -11.27 18.46
CA GLN A 94 -27.82 -12.46 19.29
C GLN A 94 -28.05 -13.69 18.39
N HIS A 95 -27.28 -14.76 18.59
CA HIS A 95 -27.58 -16.03 17.93
C HIS A 95 -29.01 -16.41 18.33
N GLU A 96 -29.92 -16.48 17.37
CA GLU A 96 -31.23 -17.11 17.59
C GLU A 96 -30.96 -18.59 17.87
N ILE A 97 -31.22 -19.03 19.10
CA ILE A 97 -31.25 -20.44 19.46
C ILE A 97 -32.65 -20.91 19.11
N LEU A 98 -32.80 -21.63 17.99
CA LEU A 98 -34.01 -22.37 17.64
C LEU A 98 -34.01 -23.74 18.33
#